data_AF-A0A4U3MFR6-F1
#
_entry.id   AF-A0A4U3MFR6-F1
#
_cell.length_a   1.000
_cell.length_b   1.000
_cell.length_c   1.000
_cell.angle_alpha   90.00
_cell.angle_beta   90.00
_cell.angle_gamma   90.00
#
_symmetry.space_group_name_H-M   'P 1'
#
loop_
_entity.id
_entity.type
_entity.pdbx_description
1 polymer ?
#
loop_
_entity_poly.entity_id
_entity_poly.type
_entity_poly.pdbx_seq_one_letter_code
_entity_poly.pdbx_strand_id
1 'polypeptide(L)'
;MRDVPVTDEWSGHERARLESLLAGETVIVSMNRRRGHPNLIAWARTAGLYVRIDTRSDWANPHEKDDVLRGEQLRRFESYLTERPELLARVPELRGKALGCWCVPGPCHGQVLKRLAGGVVAKPSLSPAERAALAEAEAEIEAAGIGGLGRVGHALTRIRDLRLYRAAYGGFDDYCRQRWGFTRHHANRQIATAGLMANMGRKPEPRLTAVRDLMGELDGEPTPEAIRRWIGLIDEGIAELQAARRRLEGRLPRPLN
;
A
#
# COMPACT_ATOMS: atom_id res chain seq x y z
N MET A 1 -27.74 3.97 19.74
CA MET A 1 -26.53 4.63 19.21
C MET A 1 -25.37 4.17 20.08
N ARG A 2 -24.25 3.69 19.52
CA ARG A 2 -23.11 3.23 20.35
C ARG A 2 -22.42 4.45 20.96
N ASP A 3 -22.07 4.38 22.24
CA ASP A 3 -21.33 5.46 22.90
C ASP A 3 -19.89 5.48 22.37
N VAL A 4 -19.49 6.60 21.79
CA VAL A 4 -18.18 6.79 21.15
C VAL A 4 -17.20 7.29 22.22
N PRO A 5 -16.06 6.62 22.44
CA PRO A 5 -15.16 6.99 23.51
C PRO A 5 -14.43 8.31 23.18
N VAL A 6 -14.08 9.08 24.21
CA VAL A 6 -13.11 10.17 24.08
C VAL A 6 -11.73 9.56 23.86
N THR A 7 -11.02 9.99 22.81
CA THR A 7 -9.79 9.32 22.33
C THR A 7 -8.52 10.17 22.34
N ASP A 8 -8.53 11.32 23.03
CA ASP A 8 -7.42 12.28 22.99
C ASP A 8 -6.08 11.68 23.43
N GLU A 9 -6.12 10.77 24.41
CA GLU A 9 -4.94 10.05 24.91
C GLU A 9 -4.62 8.76 24.14
N TRP A 10 -5.46 8.36 23.18
CA TRP A 10 -5.26 7.12 22.42
C TRP A 10 -4.21 7.31 21.33
N SER A 11 -3.45 6.24 21.08
CA SER A 11 -2.50 6.23 19.96
C SER A 11 -3.21 6.43 18.61
N GLY A 12 -2.53 7.03 17.63
CA GLY A 12 -3.09 7.19 16.28
C GLY A 12 -3.52 5.87 15.64
N HIS A 13 -2.83 4.77 15.98
CA HIS A 13 -3.16 3.42 15.52
C HIS A 13 -4.46 2.89 16.11
N GLU A 14 -4.79 3.26 17.35
CA GLU A 14 -6.06 2.93 17.99
C GLU A 14 -7.20 3.77 17.42
N ARG A 15 -6.99 5.07 17.24
CA ARG A 15 -7.99 5.98 16.64
C ARG A 15 -8.37 5.56 15.22
N ALA A 16 -7.40 5.26 14.36
CA ALA A 16 -7.68 4.78 13.00
C ALA A 16 -8.46 3.45 12.98
N ARG A 17 -8.18 2.54 13.92
CA ARG A 17 -8.94 1.28 14.02
C ARG A 17 -10.33 1.47 14.61
N LEU A 18 -10.49 2.40 15.55
CA LEU A 18 -11.81 2.77 16.07
C LEU A 18 -12.68 3.32 14.94
N GLU A 19 -12.14 4.21 14.11
CA GLU A 19 -12.84 4.75 12.94
C GLU A 19 -13.32 3.65 11.99
N SER A 20 -12.43 2.74 11.57
CA SER A 20 -12.82 1.59 10.73
C SER A 20 -13.88 0.72 11.41
N LEU A 21 -13.77 0.49 12.72
CA LEU A 21 -14.71 -0.34 13.47
C LEU A 21 -16.09 0.32 13.59
N LEU A 22 -16.14 1.64 13.78
CA LEU A 22 -17.37 2.43 13.79
C LEU A 22 -18.03 2.47 12.40
N ALA A 23 -17.22 2.46 11.33
CA ALA A 23 -17.68 2.29 9.95
C ALA A 23 -18.18 0.86 9.63
N GLY A 24 -18.14 -0.06 10.61
CA GLY A 24 -18.63 -1.43 10.47
C GLY A 24 -17.61 -2.42 9.91
N GLU A 25 -16.35 -2.03 9.78
CA GLU A 25 -15.29 -2.95 9.39
C GLU A 25 -14.86 -3.85 10.55
N THR A 26 -14.53 -5.10 10.23
CA THR A 26 -13.75 -5.94 11.12
C THR A 26 -12.32 -5.42 11.19
N VAL A 27 -11.76 -5.28 12.39
CA VAL A 27 -10.37 -4.79 12.59
C VAL A 27 -9.55 -5.81 13.37
N ILE A 28 -8.23 -5.82 13.17
CA ILE A 28 -7.33 -6.69 13.94
C ILE A 28 -6.59 -5.82 14.96
N VAL A 29 -6.63 -6.24 16.23
CA VAL A 29 -6.01 -5.54 17.36
C VAL A 29 -4.96 -6.43 18.02
N SER A 30 -3.74 -5.90 18.16
CA SER A 30 -2.69 -6.48 18.99
C SER A 30 -3.05 -6.43 20.47
N MET A 31 -2.99 -7.58 21.15
CA MET A 31 -3.19 -7.71 22.60
C MET A 31 -1.98 -7.29 23.44
N ASN A 32 -0.86 -6.89 22.81
CA ASN A 32 0.31 -6.43 23.53
C ASN A 32 -0.01 -5.18 24.36
N ARG A 33 0.23 -5.21 25.67
CA ARG A 33 -0.10 -4.09 26.57
C ARG A 33 0.75 -2.84 26.35
N ARG A 34 1.98 -2.98 25.85
CA ARG A 34 2.94 -1.85 25.69
C ARG A 34 2.93 -1.26 24.29
N ARG A 35 2.78 -2.11 23.26
CA ARG A 35 2.87 -1.72 21.84
C ARG A 35 1.63 -2.07 21.02
N GLY A 36 0.57 -2.53 21.69
CA GLY A 36 -0.67 -2.93 21.04
C GLY A 36 -1.77 -1.88 21.18
N HIS A 37 -3.00 -2.33 21.41
CA HIS A 37 -4.18 -1.48 21.37
C HIS A 37 -5.03 -1.62 22.66
N PRO A 38 -4.44 -1.37 23.85
CA PRO A 38 -5.10 -1.65 25.12
C PRO A 38 -6.40 -0.85 25.32
N ASN A 39 -6.45 0.41 24.89
CA ASN A 39 -7.62 1.28 25.07
C ASN A 39 -8.75 0.85 24.14
N LEU A 40 -8.44 0.62 22.86
CA LEU A 40 -9.41 0.11 21.90
C LEU A 40 -9.95 -1.26 22.31
N ILE A 41 -9.10 -2.15 22.82
CA ILE A 41 -9.54 -3.46 23.33
C ILE A 41 -10.46 -3.30 24.54
N ALA A 42 -10.13 -2.41 25.47
CA ALA A 42 -10.96 -2.16 26.65
C ALA A 42 -12.35 -1.67 26.25
N TRP A 43 -12.45 -0.65 25.40
CA TRP A 43 -13.71 -0.16 24.89
C TRP A 43 -14.46 -1.20 24.04
N ALA A 44 -13.78 -1.93 23.14
CA ALA A 44 -14.44 -2.93 22.31
C ALA A 44 -15.04 -4.07 23.15
N ARG A 45 -14.47 -4.38 24.32
CA ARG A 45 -15.06 -5.34 25.28
C ARG A 45 -16.34 -4.80 25.89
N THR A 46 -16.34 -3.56 26.38
CA THR A 46 -17.56 -2.96 26.97
C THR A 46 -18.66 -2.79 25.93
N ALA A 47 -18.30 -2.52 24.67
CA ALA A 47 -19.22 -2.42 23.54
C ALA A 47 -19.69 -3.78 22.98
N GLY A 48 -19.21 -4.92 23.49
CA GLY A 48 -19.55 -6.25 22.95
C GLY A 48 -19.02 -6.51 21.53
N LEU A 49 -17.97 -5.79 21.12
CA LEU A 49 -17.36 -5.85 19.79
C LEU A 49 -16.04 -6.62 19.78
N TYR A 50 -15.46 -6.93 20.94
CA TYR A 50 -14.20 -7.64 21.04
C TYR A 50 -14.37 -9.16 20.89
N VAL A 51 -13.62 -9.77 19.98
CA VAL A 51 -13.53 -11.22 19.82
C VAL A 51 -12.07 -11.65 19.96
N ARG A 52 -11.80 -12.60 20.86
CA ARG A 52 -10.47 -13.19 21.01
C ARG A 52 -10.26 -14.26 19.94
N ILE A 53 -9.12 -14.21 19.24
CA ILE A 53 -8.79 -15.16 18.16
C ILE A 53 -7.44 -15.86 18.38
N ASP A 54 -6.87 -15.86 19.59
CA ASP A 54 -5.63 -16.58 19.87
C ASP A 54 -5.85 -18.08 20.09
N THR A 55 -4.82 -18.80 20.52
CA THR A 55 -4.82 -20.25 20.73
C THR A 55 -5.85 -20.76 21.75
N ARG A 56 -6.54 -19.86 22.47
CA ARG A 56 -7.59 -20.20 23.44
C ARG A 56 -9.00 -19.90 22.91
N SER A 57 -9.19 -19.95 21.60
CA SER A 57 -10.48 -19.67 20.95
C SER A 57 -10.72 -20.65 19.81
N ASP A 58 -11.99 -20.82 19.42
CA ASP A 58 -12.38 -21.57 18.22
C ASP A 58 -11.73 -21.02 16.94
N TRP A 59 -11.37 -19.74 16.96
CA TRP A 59 -10.73 -19.00 15.87
C TRP A 59 -9.21 -19.14 15.83
N ALA A 60 -8.64 -20.02 16.66
CA ALA A 60 -7.20 -20.27 16.69
C ALA A 60 -6.69 -20.84 15.37
N ASN A 61 -5.50 -20.38 14.96
CA ASN A 61 -4.76 -21.07 13.91
C ASN A 61 -4.05 -22.30 14.52
N PRO A 62 -4.34 -23.53 14.05
CA PRO A 62 -3.68 -24.74 14.57
C PRO A 62 -2.24 -24.90 14.08
N HIS A 63 -1.84 -24.18 13.02
CA HIS A 63 -0.52 -24.32 12.42
C HIS A 63 0.50 -23.41 13.09
N GLU A 64 1.69 -23.95 13.36
CA GLU A 64 2.81 -23.21 13.93
C GLU A 64 3.19 -21.99 13.09
N LYS A 65 3.74 -20.98 13.77
CA LYS A 65 4.33 -19.82 13.13
C LYS A 65 5.68 -20.25 12.57
N ASP A 66 5.72 -20.52 11.28
CA ASP A 66 6.98 -20.73 10.58
C ASP A 66 7.47 -19.38 10.02
N ASP A 67 8.48 -18.81 10.66
CA ASP A 67 9.08 -17.52 10.29
C ASP A 67 9.86 -17.58 8.96
N VAL A 68 10.12 -18.78 8.43
CA VAL A 68 10.95 -19.00 7.23
C VAL A 68 10.19 -18.68 5.94
N LEU A 69 8.85 -18.82 5.92
CA LEU A 69 8.02 -18.58 4.74
C LEU A 69 6.86 -17.63 5.06
N ARG A 70 7.14 -16.33 5.05
CA ARG A 70 6.14 -15.26 5.19
C ARG A 70 4.99 -15.46 4.17
N GLY A 71 3.86 -15.98 4.64
CA GLY A 71 2.62 -16.16 3.86
C GLY A 71 2.09 -17.59 3.78
N GLU A 72 2.90 -18.62 4.02
CA GLU A 72 2.42 -20.01 3.98
C GLU A 72 1.46 -20.32 5.12
N GLN A 73 1.72 -19.78 6.30
CA GLN A 73 0.87 -19.96 7.46
C GLN A 73 -0.58 -19.46 7.22
N LEU A 74 -0.76 -18.37 6.45
CA LEU A 74 -2.09 -17.86 6.11
C LEU A 74 -2.82 -18.78 5.12
N ARG A 75 -2.10 -19.34 4.14
CA ARG A 75 -2.66 -20.30 3.18
C ARG A 75 -3.10 -21.59 3.85
N ARG A 76 -2.28 -22.12 4.78
CA ARG A 76 -2.63 -23.29 5.58
C ARG A 76 -3.87 -23.03 6.42
N PHE A 77 -3.95 -21.87 7.08
CA PHE A 77 -5.13 -21.49 7.86
C PHE A 77 -6.39 -21.32 6.99
N GLU A 78 -6.27 -20.75 5.79
CA GLU A 78 -7.40 -20.66 4.84
C GLU A 78 -7.89 -22.04 4.38
N SER A 79 -6.95 -22.97 4.13
CA SER A 79 -7.29 -24.36 3.77
C SER A 79 -8.00 -25.06 4.93
N TYR A 80 -7.46 -24.92 6.14
CA TYR A 80 -8.05 -25.42 7.38
C TYR A 80 -9.50 -24.92 7.62
N LEU A 81 -9.78 -23.64 7.35
CA LEU A 81 -11.15 -23.11 7.45
C LEU A 81 -12.08 -23.73 6.40
N THR A 82 -11.58 -23.96 5.19
CA THR A 82 -12.35 -24.56 4.09
C THR A 82 -12.72 -26.02 4.39
N GLU A 83 -11.83 -26.75 5.07
CA GLU A 83 -12.06 -28.11 5.53
C GLU A 83 -13.01 -28.20 6.75
N ARG A 84 -13.45 -27.05 7.29
CA ARG A 84 -14.35 -26.94 8.46
C ARG A 84 -15.55 -26.07 8.15
N PRO A 85 -16.51 -26.57 7.36
CA PRO A 85 -17.66 -25.79 6.90
C PRO A 85 -18.47 -25.18 8.06
N GLU A 86 -18.54 -25.86 9.20
CA GLU A 86 -19.21 -25.38 10.41
C GLU A 86 -18.52 -24.16 11.03
N LEU A 87 -17.18 -24.12 11.06
CA LEU A 87 -16.42 -22.97 11.54
C LEU A 87 -16.46 -21.83 10.50
N LEU A 88 -16.36 -22.17 9.22
CA LEU A 88 -16.48 -21.21 8.12
C LEU A 88 -17.83 -20.52 8.10
N ALA A 89 -18.93 -21.25 8.37
CA ALA A 89 -20.28 -20.70 8.44
C ALA A 89 -20.46 -19.66 9.56
N ARG A 90 -19.64 -19.71 10.62
CA ARG A 90 -19.64 -18.73 11.72
C ARG A 90 -18.82 -17.48 11.41
N VAL A 91 -18.00 -17.47 10.36
CA VAL A 91 -17.11 -16.33 10.05
C VAL A 91 -17.87 -15.00 9.88
N PRO A 92 -19.09 -14.95 9.30
CA PRO A 92 -19.90 -13.73 9.27
C PRO A 92 -20.18 -13.12 10.65
N GLU A 93 -20.17 -13.88 11.74
CA GLU A 93 -20.32 -13.36 13.12
C GLU A 93 -19.20 -12.39 13.51
N LEU A 94 -18.04 -12.48 12.84
CA LEU A 94 -16.88 -11.62 13.07
C LEU A 94 -16.99 -10.26 12.35
N ARG A 95 -18.04 -10.04 11.54
CA ARG A 95 -18.24 -8.79 10.81
C ARG A 95 -18.40 -7.62 11.80
N GLY A 96 -17.62 -6.56 11.60
CA GLY A 96 -17.66 -5.37 12.46
C GLY A 96 -17.15 -5.62 13.89
N LYS A 97 -16.26 -6.61 14.08
CA LYS A 97 -15.66 -6.94 15.38
C LYS A 97 -14.17 -6.57 15.44
N ALA A 98 -13.66 -6.33 16.65
CA ALA A 98 -12.24 -6.17 16.94
C ALA A 98 -11.62 -7.54 17.29
N LEU A 99 -10.83 -8.09 16.37
CA LEU A 99 -10.20 -9.40 16.50
C LEU A 99 -8.87 -9.31 17.24
N GLY A 100 -8.84 -9.77 18.49
CA GLY A 100 -7.68 -9.73 19.37
C GLY A 100 -6.71 -10.88 19.14
N CYS A 101 -5.46 -10.56 18.78
CA CYS A 101 -4.39 -11.56 18.58
C CYS A 101 -3.03 -11.06 19.09
N TRP A 102 -2.13 -12.00 19.43
CA TRP A 102 -0.74 -11.70 19.80
C TRP A 102 0.22 -11.60 18.60
N CYS A 103 -0.19 -12.07 17.41
CA CYS A 103 0.67 -12.15 16.22
C CYS A 103 0.96 -10.78 15.59
N VAL A 104 0.11 -9.79 15.83
CA VAL A 104 0.24 -8.43 15.27
C VAL A 104 1.45 -7.73 15.89
N PRO A 105 2.34 -7.11 15.10
CA PRO A 105 2.15 -6.66 13.70
C PRO A 105 2.60 -7.63 12.59
N GLY A 106 3.07 -8.83 12.93
CA GLY A 106 3.46 -9.84 11.95
C GLY A 106 2.27 -10.46 11.20
N PRO A 107 2.53 -11.41 10.28
CA PRO A 107 1.50 -12.21 9.64
C PRO A 107 0.55 -12.81 10.70
N CYS A 108 -0.75 -12.58 10.51
CA CYS A 108 -1.76 -12.92 11.51
C CYS A 108 -2.93 -13.59 10.81
N HIS A 109 -3.36 -14.76 11.29
CA HIS A 109 -4.51 -15.48 10.75
C HIS A 109 -5.82 -14.67 10.84
N GLY A 110 -5.88 -13.69 11.74
CA GLY A 110 -6.94 -12.68 11.78
C GLY A 110 -7.11 -11.90 10.48
N GLN A 111 -6.10 -11.86 9.60
CA GLN A 111 -6.21 -11.28 8.25
C GLN A 111 -7.12 -12.11 7.35
N VAL A 112 -7.07 -13.44 7.46
CA VAL A 112 -7.97 -14.35 6.74
C VAL A 112 -9.39 -14.19 7.28
N LEU A 113 -9.56 -14.21 8.61
CA LEU A 113 -10.86 -14.01 9.26
C LEU A 113 -11.49 -12.65 8.90
N LYS A 114 -10.73 -11.55 9.00
CA LYS A 114 -11.18 -10.20 8.60
C LYS A 114 -11.67 -10.20 7.15
N ARG A 115 -10.88 -10.76 6.23
CA ARG A 115 -11.22 -10.80 4.80
C ARG A 115 -12.51 -11.57 4.55
N LEU A 116 -12.67 -12.74 5.15
CA LEU A 116 -13.86 -13.58 4.95
C LEU A 116 -15.11 -12.99 5.64
N ALA A 117 -14.96 -12.37 6.82
CA ALA A 117 -16.05 -11.73 7.56
C ALA A 117 -16.59 -10.45 6.90
N GLY A 118 -15.76 -9.77 6.11
CA GLY A 118 -16.20 -8.67 5.24
C GLY A 118 -17.19 -9.09 4.15
N GLY A 119 -17.50 -10.39 4.06
CA GLY A 119 -18.04 -11.04 2.87
C GLY A 119 -16.85 -11.47 2.00
N VAL A 120 -17.02 -12.51 1.19
CA VAL A 120 -16.02 -12.88 0.18
C VAL A 120 -15.77 -11.62 -0.64
N VAL A 121 -14.63 -10.95 -0.39
CA VAL A 121 -14.13 -9.99 -1.36
C VAL A 121 -13.82 -10.86 -2.54
N ALA A 122 -14.74 -10.90 -3.50
CA ALA A 122 -14.55 -11.61 -4.76
C ALA A 122 -13.14 -11.27 -5.21
N LYS A 123 -12.33 -12.31 -5.51
CA LYS A 123 -10.96 -12.16 -5.98
C LYS A 123 -10.93 -10.94 -6.91
N PRO A 124 -10.17 -9.89 -6.58
CA PRO A 124 -10.42 -8.57 -7.16
C PRO A 124 -10.42 -8.69 -8.67
N SER A 125 -11.60 -8.57 -9.28
CA SER A 125 -11.75 -8.80 -10.71
C SER A 125 -11.23 -7.59 -11.48
N LEU A 126 -10.65 -7.85 -12.65
CA LEU A 126 -10.38 -6.78 -13.61
C LEU A 126 -11.66 -6.48 -14.38
N SER A 127 -11.97 -5.20 -14.58
CA SER A 127 -12.96 -4.75 -15.57
C SER A 127 -12.54 -5.16 -16.99
N PRO A 128 -13.46 -5.16 -17.98
CA PRO A 128 -13.09 -5.44 -19.38
C PRO A 128 -11.94 -4.55 -19.89
N ALA A 129 -11.93 -3.27 -19.54
CA ALA A 129 -10.87 -2.33 -19.91
C ALA A 129 -9.53 -2.68 -19.24
N GLU A 130 -9.54 -3.07 -17.97
CA GLU A 130 -8.31 -3.49 -17.28
C GLU A 130 -7.78 -4.84 -17.78
N ARG A 131 -8.66 -5.75 -18.22
CA ARG A 131 -8.25 -7.00 -18.89
C ARG A 131 -7.59 -6.71 -20.23
N ALA A 132 -8.16 -5.78 -21.01
CA ALA A 132 -7.57 -5.35 -22.28
C ALA A 132 -6.21 -4.68 -22.05
N ALA A 133 -6.11 -3.77 -21.07
CA ALA A 133 -4.86 -3.12 -20.70
C ALA A 133 -3.79 -4.10 -20.20
N LEU A 134 -4.19 -5.14 -19.46
CA LEU A 134 -3.27 -6.21 -19.06
C LEU A 134 -2.78 -6.98 -20.29
N ALA A 135 -3.68 -7.41 -21.16
CA ALA A 135 -3.33 -8.16 -22.36
C ALA A 135 -2.41 -7.37 -23.29
N GLU A 136 -2.67 -6.07 -23.49
CA GLU A 136 -1.82 -5.17 -24.28
C GLU A 136 -0.42 -5.04 -23.66
N ALA A 137 -0.35 -4.79 -22.34
CA ALA A 137 0.93 -4.68 -21.65
C ALA A 137 1.72 -6.01 -21.66
N GLU A 138 1.06 -7.16 -21.53
CA GLU A 138 1.71 -8.47 -21.66
C GLU A 138 2.23 -8.70 -23.08
N ALA A 139 1.43 -8.38 -24.11
CA ALA A 139 1.84 -8.50 -25.51
C ALA A 139 3.04 -7.58 -25.84
N GLU A 140 3.10 -6.38 -25.28
CA GLU A 140 4.26 -5.49 -25.41
C GLU A 140 5.53 -6.09 -24.79
N ILE A 141 5.42 -6.76 -23.64
CA ILE A 141 6.55 -7.42 -22.99
C ILE A 141 7.05 -8.59 -23.83
N GLU A 142 6.14 -9.41 -24.37
CA GLU A 142 6.47 -10.50 -25.29
C GLU A 142 7.14 -10.00 -26.57
N ALA A 143 6.59 -8.95 -27.18
CA ALA A 143 7.09 -8.39 -28.44
C ALA A 143 8.43 -7.63 -28.31
N ALA A 144 8.81 -7.24 -27.09
CA ALA A 144 9.95 -6.36 -26.87
C ALA A 144 11.30 -7.00 -27.23
N GLY A 145 11.42 -8.34 -27.08
CA GLY A 145 12.68 -9.06 -27.30
C GLY A 145 13.87 -8.53 -26.48
N ILE A 146 15.09 -8.90 -26.86
CA ILE A 146 16.34 -8.58 -26.14
C ILE A 146 16.64 -7.05 -26.11
N GLY A 147 16.11 -6.27 -27.07
CA GLY A 147 16.33 -4.83 -27.19
C GLY A 147 15.24 -3.92 -26.61
N GLY A 148 14.17 -4.48 -26.04
CA GLY A 148 12.94 -3.75 -25.71
C GLY A 148 12.84 -3.17 -24.31
N LEU A 149 13.95 -3.02 -23.56
CA LEU A 149 13.97 -2.66 -22.14
C LEU A 149 13.09 -1.46 -21.77
N GLY A 150 13.06 -0.41 -22.60
CA GLY A 150 12.20 0.76 -22.39
C GLY A 150 10.70 0.43 -22.45
N ARG A 151 10.28 -0.32 -23.48
CA ARG A 151 8.89 -0.76 -23.64
C ARG A 151 8.46 -1.71 -22.53
N VAL A 152 9.32 -2.69 -22.20
CA VAL A 152 9.08 -3.62 -21.09
C VAL A 152 8.92 -2.86 -19.77
N GLY A 153 9.79 -1.89 -19.49
CA GLY A 153 9.69 -1.08 -18.28
C GLY A 153 8.40 -0.26 -18.20
N HIS A 154 7.93 0.34 -19.30
CA HIS A 154 6.65 1.05 -19.34
C HIS A 154 5.45 0.12 -19.18
N ALA A 155 5.45 -1.05 -19.83
CA ALA A 155 4.42 -2.06 -19.67
C ALA A 155 4.35 -2.57 -18.21
N LEU A 156 5.49 -2.93 -17.63
CA LEU A 156 5.57 -3.34 -16.22
C LEU A 156 5.14 -2.23 -15.25
N THR A 157 5.39 -0.96 -15.58
CA THR A 157 4.92 0.19 -14.79
C THR A 157 3.39 0.23 -14.76
N ARG A 158 2.72 0.14 -15.93
CA ARG A 158 1.25 0.11 -16.01
C ARG A 158 0.67 -1.06 -15.22
N ILE A 159 1.21 -2.26 -15.40
CA ILE A 159 0.74 -3.47 -14.69
C ILE A 159 0.88 -3.32 -13.18
N ARG A 160 2.01 -2.77 -12.70
CA ARG A 160 2.29 -2.58 -11.27
C ARG A 160 1.37 -1.52 -10.66
N ASP A 161 1.32 -0.34 -11.26
CA ASP A 161 0.68 0.84 -10.68
C ASP A 161 -0.86 0.72 -10.72
N LEU A 162 -1.41 0.14 -11.79
CA LEU A 162 -2.84 -0.17 -11.90
C LEU A 162 -3.21 -1.52 -11.25
N ARG A 163 -2.23 -2.22 -10.68
CA ARG A 163 -2.39 -3.54 -10.04
C ARG A 163 -3.15 -4.55 -10.91
N LEU A 164 -2.83 -4.60 -12.21
CA LEU A 164 -3.55 -5.43 -13.18
C LEU A 164 -3.39 -6.94 -12.90
N TYR A 165 -2.39 -7.35 -12.12
CA TYR A 165 -2.18 -8.74 -11.72
C TYR A 165 -3.17 -9.26 -10.65
N ARG A 166 -3.93 -8.37 -9.98
CA ARG A 166 -4.67 -8.70 -8.74
C ARG A 166 -5.75 -9.78 -8.89
N ALA A 167 -6.28 -9.96 -10.10
CA ALA A 167 -7.30 -10.97 -10.38
C ALA A 167 -6.75 -12.39 -10.48
N ALA A 168 -5.43 -12.56 -10.66
CA ALA A 168 -4.79 -13.86 -10.83
C ALA A 168 -3.76 -14.15 -9.74
N TYR A 169 -3.06 -13.13 -9.22
CA TYR A 169 -1.88 -13.29 -8.37
C TYR A 169 -2.01 -12.53 -7.05
N GLY A 170 -1.42 -13.09 -5.98
CA GLY A 170 -1.43 -12.50 -4.62
C GLY A 170 -0.59 -11.22 -4.49
N GLY A 171 0.36 -11.01 -5.41
CA GLY A 171 1.18 -9.81 -5.45
C GLY A 171 1.95 -9.68 -6.77
N PHE A 172 2.54 -8.49 -6.99
CA PHE A 172 3.31 -8.22 -8.21
C PHE A 172 4.53 -9.15 -8.37
N ASP A 173 5.09 -9.65 -7.26
CA ASP A 173 6.24 -10.57 -7.31
C ASP A 173 5.81 -11.97 -7.77
N ASP A 174 4.66 -12.46 -7.28
CA ASP A 174 4.06 -13.71 -7.74
C ASP A 174 3.75 -13.65 -9.23
N TYR A 175 3.19 -12.53 -9.70
CA TYR A 175 2.96 -12.29 -11.13
C TYR A 175 4.25 -12.36 -11.94
N CYS A 176 5.29 -11.62 -11.55
CA CYS A 176 6.57 -11.62 -12.26
C CYS A 176 7.19 -13.02 -12.35
N ARG A 177 7.19 -13.77 -11.23
CA ARG A 177 7.77 -15.11 -11.20
C ARG A 177 6.98 -16.11 -12.04
N GLN A 178 5.65 -16.14 -11.87
CA GLN A 178 4.82 -17.15 -12.50
C GLN A 178 4.58 -16.88 -13.99
N ARG A 179 4.39 -15.62 -14.39
CA ARG A 179 4.11 -15.28 -15.80
C ARG A 179 5.38 -15.15 -16.65
N TRP A 180 6.47 -14.67 -16.06
CA TRP A 180 7.66 -14.27 -16.80
C TRP A 180 8.97 -14.92 -16.34
N GLY A 181 8.95 -15.73 -15.27
CA GLY A 181 10.13 -16.42 -14.77
C GLY A 181 11.18 -15.51 -14.13
N PHE A 182 10.89 -14.22 -13.91
CA PHE A 182 11.82 -13.27 -13.28
C PHE A 182 11.30 -12.73 -11.95
N THR A 183 12.21 -12.23 -11.11
CA THR A 183 11.86 -11.66 -9.80
C THR A 183 11.36 -10.22 -9.91
N ARG A 184 10.63 -9.72 -8.90
CA ARG A 184 10.27 -8.29 -8.80
C ARG A 184 11.49 -7.37 -8.92
N HIS A 185 12.65 -7.78 -8.41
CA HIS A 185 13.88 -6.98 -8.50
C HIS A 185 14.30 -6.78 -9.97
N HIS A 186 14.24 -7.84 -10.78
CA HIS A 186 14.50 -7.72 -12.22
C HIS A 186 13.48 -6.79 -12.90
N ALA A 187 12.20 -6.93 -12.59
CA ALA A 187 11.14 -6.05 -13.11
C ALA A 187 11.38 -4.57 -12.75
N ASN A 188 11.72 -4.29 -11.49
CA ASN A 188 11.99 -2.93 -11.01
C ASN A 188 13.21 -2.30 -11.70
N ARG A 189 14.25 -3.08 -12.02
CA ARG A 189 15.38 -2.59 -12.82
C ARG A 189 14.92 -2.14 -14.20
N GLN A 190 14.10 -2.93 -14.90
CA GLN A 190 13.57 -2.56 -16.22
C GLN A 190 12.69 -1.31 -16.16
N ILE A 191 11.83 -1.20 -15.14
CA ILE A 191 11.03 0.02 -14.88
C ILE A 191 11.93 1.24 -14.69
N ALA A 192 12.98 1.12 -13.87
CA ALA A 192 13.92 2.20 -13.62
C ALA A 192 14.67 2.60 -14.90
N THR A 193 15.13 1.63 -15.69
CA THR A 193 15.78 1.87 -16.99
C THR A 193 14.86 2.62 -17.94
N ALA A 194 13.58 2.25 -18.05
CA ALA A 194 12.61 2.98 -18.87
C ALA A 194 12.42 4.43 -18.39
N GLY A 195 12.36 4.66 -17.08
CA GLY A 195 12.32 6.00 -16.50
C GLY A 195 13.56 6.84 -16.84
N LEU A 196 14.75 6.25 -16.81
CA LEU A 196 15.98 6.91 -17.24
C LEU A 196 15.96 7.24 -18.75
N MET A 197 15.49 6.31 -19.58
CA MET A 197 15.34 6.51 -21.02
C MET A 197 14.36 7.63 -21.36
N ALA A 198 13.23 7.71 -20.66
CA ALA A 198 12.26 8.80 -20.83
C ALA A 198 12.81 10.17 -20.40
N ASN A 199 13.81 10.18 -19.51
CA ASN A 199 14.49 11.40 -19.04
C ASN A 199 15.68 11.81 -19.92
N MET A 200 16.18 10.94 -20.80
CA MET A 200 17.25 11.31 -21.73
C MET A 200 16.74 12.38 -22.71
N GLY A 201 17.35 13.56 -22.66
CA GLY A 201 16.93 14.75 -23.44
C GLY A 201 16.09 15.77 -22.66
N ARG A 202 15.68 15.48 -21.42
CA ARG A 202 15.11 16.47 -20.50
C ARG A 202 16.25 17.18 -19.78
N LYS A 203 16.31 18.52 -19.79
CA LYS A 203 17.20 19.25 -18.89
C LYS A 203 16.81 18.89 -17.45
N PRO A 204 17.76 18.55 -16.56
CA PRO A 204 17.42 18.27 -15.17
C PRO A 204 16.83 19.54 -14.56
N GLU A 205 15.60 19.46 -14.03
CA GLU A 205 15.09 20.50 -13.15
C GLU A 205 15.98 20.54 -11.90
N PRO A 206 16.33 21.74 -11.40
CA PRO A 206 17.04 21.84 -10.14
C PRO A 206 16.19 21.19 -9.04
N ARG A 207 16.66 20.08 -8.48
CA ARG A 207 15.95 19.40 -7.40
C ARG A 207 16.05 20.24 -6.13
N LEU A 208 14.97 20.30 -5.35
CA LEU A 208 14.94 20.83 -3.97
C LEU A 208 16.08 20.29 -3.07
N THR A 209 16.66 19.14 -3.41
CA THR A 209 17.88 18.63 -2.75
C THR A 209 19.10 19.52 -2.95
N ALA A 210 19.26 20.19 -4.10
CA ALA A 210 20.34 21.15 -4.32
C ALA A 210 20.21 22.38 -3.40
N VAL A 211 18.98 22.79 -3.10
CA VAL A 211 18.72 23.84 -2.09
C VAL A 211 19.05 23.33 -0.68
N ARG A 212 18.69 22.08 -0.36
CA ARG A 212 19.02 21.46 0.94
C ARG A 212 20.52 21.27 1.15
N ASP A 213 21.25 20.91 0.11
CA ASP A 213 22.70 20.72 0.14
C ASP A 213 23.43 22.07 0.25
N LEU A 214 22.87 23.16 -0.31
CA LEU A 214 23.29 24.54 -0.07
C LEU A 214 22.95 25.05 1.35
N MET A 215 21.88 24.54 1.96
CA MET A 215 21.48 24.87 3.33
C MET A 215 22.26 24.08 4.39
N GLY A 216 23.02 23.05 3.99
CA GLY A 216 23.80 22.18 4.88
C GLY A 216 25.15 22.74 5.36
N GLU A 217 25.55 23.92 4.88
CA GLU A 217 26.81 24.61 5.26
C GLU A 217 26.66 25.56 6.47
N LEU A 218 25.60 25.45 7.27
CA LEU A 218 25.33 26.37 8.39
C LEU A 218 25.80 25.80 9.74
N ASP A 219 27.10 25.66 9.91
CA ASP A 219 27.71 25.79 11.25
C ASP A 219 28.00 27.28 11.49
N GLY A 220 26.97 28.06 11.85
CA GLY A 220 27.06 29.50 12.17
C GLY A 220 25.97 30.39 11.56
N GLU A 221 25.90 31.65 11.97
CA GLU A 221 25.00 32.66 11.38
C GLU A 221 25.44 33.02 9.94
N PRO A 222 24.54 32.97 8.94
CA PRO A 222 24.88 33.25 7.55
C PRO A 222 25.31 34.71 7.34
N THR A 223 26.30 34.91 6.46
CA THR A 223 26.70 36.27 6.07
C THR A 223 25.60 36.95 5.25
N PRO A 224 25.47 38.30 5.31
CA PRO A 224 24.51 39.03 4.48
C PRO A 224 24.66 38.78 2.97
N GLU A 225 25.85 38.40 2.51
CA GLU A 225 26.12 38.09 1.11
C GLU A 225 25.63 36.70 0.71
N ALA A 226 25.75 35.70 1.60
CA ALA A 226 25.14 34.39 1.42
C ALA A 226 23.61 34.50 1.36
N ILE A 227 23.00 35.31 2.24
CA ILE A 227 21.56 35.56 2.25
C ILE A 227 21.10 36.18 0.92
N ARG A 228 21.82 37.21 0.42
CA ARG A 228 21.50 37.84 -0.87
C ARG A 228 21.58 36.85 -2.04
N ARG A 229 22.59 35.98 -2.04
CA ARG A 229 22.76 34.95 -3.07
C ARG A 229 21.61 33.93 -3.04
N TRP A 230 21.15 33.52 -1.86
CA TRP A 230 20.03 32.59 -1.74
C TRP A 230 18.70 33.20 -2.17
N ILE A 231 18.46 34.47 -1.84
CA ILE A 231 17.28 35.20 -2.33
C ILE A 231 17.25 35.20 -3.86
N GLY A 232 18.39 35.50 -4.52
CA GLY A 232 18.48 35.46 -5.98
C GLY A 232 18.16 34.08 -6.59
N LEU A 233 18.67 33.00 -6.00
CA LEU A 233 18.36 31.63 -6.47
C LEU A 233 16.88 31.25 -6.29
N ILE A 234 16.25 31.71 -5.21
CA ILE A 234 14.82 31.52 -4.97
C ILE A 234 14.01 32.28 -6.01
N ASP A 235 14.36 33.54 -6.29
CA ASP A 235 13.68 34.38 -7.27
C ASP A 235 13.80 33.82 -8.69
N GLU A 236 14.97 33.31 -9.08
CA GLU A 236 15.18 32.61 -10.36
C GLU A 236 14.31 31.37 -10.47
N GLY A 237 14.26 30.53 -9.42
CA GLY A 237 13.41 29.35 -9.38
C GLY A 237 11.91 29.68 -9.48
N ILE A 238 11.47 30.75 -8.80
CA ILE A 238 10.08 31.25 -8.89
C ILE A 238 9.79 31.71 -10.33
N ALA A 239 10.71 32.42 -10.98
CA ALA A 239 10.55 32.88 -12.35
C ALA A 239 10.41 31.71 -13.35
N GLU A 240 11.21 30.65 -13.17
CA GLU A 240 11.11 29.42 -13.97
C GLU A 240 9.77 28.72 -13.80
N LEU A 241 9.28 28.57 -12.57
CA LEU A 241 7.98 27.97 -12.27
C LEU A 241 6.82 28.78 -12.88
N GLN A 242 6.88 30.11 -12.80
CA GLN A 242 5.90 30.99 -13.43
C GLN A 242 5.92 30.87 -14.96
N ALA A 243 7.09 30.74 -15.57
CA ALA A 243 7.23 30.51 -17.02
C ALA A 243 6.66 29.14 -17.43
N ALA A 244 6.90 28.09 -16.64
CA ALA A 244 6.33 26.77 -16.86
C ALA A 244 4.79 26.80 -16.75
N ARG A 245 4.25 27.48 -15.73
CA ARG A 245 2.81 27.69 -15.55
C ARG A 245 2.17 28.35 -16.77
N ARG A 246 2.73 29.46 -17.27
CA ARG A 246 2.22 30.15 -18.48
C ARG A 246 2.17 29.24 -19.71
N ARG A 247 3.19 28.39 -19.90
CA ARG A 247 3.22 27.41 -21.00
C ARG A 247 2.12 26.36 -20.87
N LEU A 248 1.80 25.93 -19.65
CA LEU A 248 0.72 24.97 -19.38
C LEU A 248 -0.66 25.60 -19.54
N GLU A 249 -0.86 26.83 -19.05
CA GLU A 249 -2.10 27.59 -19.23
C GLU A 249 -2.41 27.83 -20.71
N GLY A 250 -1.39 28.12 -21.54
CA GLY A 250 -1.55 28.23 -23.00
C GLY A 250 -1.88 26.93 -23.73
N ARG A 251 -1.76 25.77 -23.06
CA ARG A 251 -2.15 24.45 -23.58
C ARG A 251 -3.54 23.99 -23.11
N LEU A 252 -4.17 24.74 -22.20
CA LEU A 252 -5.53 24.42 -21.79
C LEU A 252 -6.49 24.66 -22.98
N PRO A 253 -7.41 23.73 -23.26
CA PRO A 253 -8.42 23.96 -24.28
C PRO A 253 -9.24 25.18 -23.91
N ARG A 254 -9.47 26.09 -24.87
CA ARG A 254 -10.40 27.20 -24.65
C ARG A 254 -11.78 26.62 -24.35
N PRO A 255 -12.50 27.16 -23.35
CA PRO A 255 -13.87 26.74 -23.11
C PRO A 255 -14.69 26.95 -24.38
N LEU A 256 -15.45 25.93 -24.75
CA LEU A 256 -16.40 26.01 -25.85
C LEU A 256 -17.48 27.02 -25.45
N ASN A 257 -17.58 28.13 -26.20
CA ASN A 257 -18.72 29.05 -26.11
C ASN A 257 -19.98 28.38 -26.65
#